data_AF-A0A9P5PQL7-F1
#
_entry.id   AF-A0A9P5PQL7-F1
#
_cell.length_a   1.000
_cell.length_b   1.000
_cell.length_c   1.000
_cell.angle_alpha   90.00
_cell.angle_beta   90.00
_cell.angle_gamma   90.00
#
_symmetry.space_group_name_H-M   'P 1'
#
loop_
_entity.id
_entity.type
_entity.pdbx_description
1 polymer ?
#
loop_
_entity_poly.entity_id
_entity_poly.type
_entity_poly.pdbx_seq_one_letter_code
_entity_poly.pdbx_strand_id
1 'polypeptide(L)' 'QTLIWIQRVIRDTICPAWVNSVPKNFGEKSAGSVKAGEWQTLSSLYLPIALI' A
#
# COMPACT_ATOMS: atom_id res chain seq x y z
N GLN A 1 0.18 13.74 7.42
CA GLN A 1 -1.19 13.63 6.87
C GLN A 1 -1.26 12.69 5.67
N THR A 2 -0.38 12.82 4.67
CA THR A 2 -0.37 11.98 3.45
C THR A 2 -0.21 10.48 3.73
N LEU A 3 0.62 10.08 4.70
CA LEU A 3 0.83 8.65 5.03
C LEU A 3 -0.45 7.97 5.53
N ILE A 4 -1.25 8.66 6.34
CA ILE A 4 -2.53 8.15 6.87
C ILE A 4 -3.54 7.98 5.73
N TRP A 5 -3.51 8.88 4.74
CA TRP A 5 -4.34 8.77 3.55
C TRP A 5 -3.99 7.54 2.71
N ILE A 6 -2.69 7.32 2.47
CA ILE A 6 -2.20 6.13 1.76
C ILE A 6 -2.60 4.84 2.50
N GLN A 7 -2.46 4.80 3.83
CA GLN A 7 -2.90 3.66 4.64
C GLN A 7 -4.41 3.40 4.55
N ARG A 8 -5.22 4.46 4.48
CA ARG A 8 -6.68 4.34 4.24
C ARG A 8 -6.97 3.76 2.87
N VAL A 9 -6.35 4.29 1.82
CA VAL A 9 -6.51 3.77 0.45
C VAL A 9 -6.09 2.31 0.36
N ILE A 10 -4.98 1.92 1.00
CA ILE A 10 -4.55 0.51 1.07
C ILE A 10 -5.59 -0.38 1.75
N ARG A 11 -6.27 0.13 2.80
CA ARG A 11 -7.29 -0.62 3.53
C ARG A 11 -8.60 -0.75 2.76
N ASP A 12 -9.02 0.31 2.06
CA ASP A 12 -10.33 0.40 1.43
C ASP A 12 -10.33 -0.10 -0.03
N THR A 13 -9.16 -0.21 -0.65
CA THR A 13 -9.04 -0.77 -2.00
C THR A 13 -9.30 -2.28 -1.97
N ILE A 14 -10.22 -2.73 -2.81
CA ILE A 14 -10.49 -4.17 -3.00
C ILE A 14 -9.32 -4.78 -3.75
N CYS A 15 -8.49 -5.55 -3.04
CA CYS A 15 -7.34 -6.24 -3.63
C CYS A 15 -7.83 -7.34 -4.61
N PRO A 16 -7.37 -7.33 -5.87
CA PRO A 16 -7.58 -8.46 -6.75
C PRO A 16 -6.88 -9.71 -6.20
N ALA A 17 -7.47 -10.89 -6.35
CA ALA A 17 -6.90 -12.15 -5.83
C ALA A 17 -5.51 -12.50 -6.38
N TRP A 18 -5.11 -11.91 -7.51
CA TRP A 18 -3.81 -12.11 -8.16
C TRP A 18 -2.73 -11.13 -7.67
N VAL A 19 -3.09 -10.15 -6.83
CA VAL A 19 -2.15 -9.17 -6.27
C VAL A 19 -1.73 -9.62 -4.88
N ASN A 20 -0.41 -9.67 -4.64
CA ASN A 20 0.11 -9.94 -3.32
C ASN A 20 -0.36 -8.85 -2.34
N SER A 21 -0.90 -9.30 -1.20
CA SER A 21 -1.38 -8.40 -0.15
C SER A 21 -0.23 -7.51 0.33
N VAL A 22 -0.44 -6.19 0.28
CA VAL A 22 0.51 -5.20 0.79
C VAL A 22 0.24 -4.89 2.27
N PRO A 23 1.28 -4.51 3.04
CA PRO A 23 1.13 -4.22 4.46
C PRO A 23 0.26 -2.98 4.66
N LYS A 24 -0.84 -3.13 5.42
CA LYS A 24 -1.79 -2.05 5.73
C LYS A 24 -1.18 -0.97 6.64
N ASN A 25 -0.10 -1.31 7.33
CA ASN A 25 0.71 -0.46 8.19
C ASN A 25 1.90 0.18 7.43
N PHE A 26 1.75 0.39 6.11
CA PHE A 26 2.78 1.00 5.27
C PHE A 26 3.36 2.28 5.91
N GLY A 27 4.69 2.32 6.03
CA GLY A 27 5.43 3.44 6.61
C GLY A 27 5.49 3.46 8.15
N GLU A 28 4.85 2.53 8.86
CA GLU A 28 5.05 2.37 10.30
C GLU A 28 6.38 1.67 10.59
N LYS A 29 7.08 2.08 11.66
CA LYS A 29 8.32 1.43 12.10
C LYS A 29 8.14 -0.08 12.37
N SER A 30 6.92 -0.49 12.75
CA SER A 30 6.55 -1.87 13.03
C SER A 30 6.30 -2.72 11.78
N ALA A 31 6.18 -2.11 10.60
CA ALA A 31 5.86 -2.80 9.35
C ALA A 31 7.04 -3.59 8.76
N GLY A 32 8.25 -3.34 9.26
CA GLY A 32 9.46 -3.92 8.69
C GLY A 32 9.78 -3.35 7.30
N SER A 33 10.64 -4.04 6.56
CA SER A 33 11.04 -3.61 5.22
C SER A 33 10.12 -4.22 4.17
N VAL A 34 9.55 -3.37 3.31
CA VAL A 34 8.68 -3.77 2.20
C VAL A 34 9.52 -4.48 1.13
N LYS A 35 9.12 -5.68 0.71
CA LYS A 35 9.84 -6.45 -0.31
C LYS A 35 9.64 -5.83 -1.70
N ALA A 36 10.54 -6.13 -2.64
CA ALA A 36 10.50 -5.58 -3.99
C ALA A 36 9.15 -5.79 -4.70
N GLY A 37 8.53 -6.97 -4.54
CA GLY A 37 7.20 -7.24 -5.10
C GLY A 37 6.09 -6.40 -4.48
N GLU A 38 6.13 -6.19 -3.16
CA GLU A 38 5.17 -5.32 -2.45
C GLU A 38 5.34 -3.86 -2.86
N TRP A 39 6.58 -3.41 -3.08
CA TRP A 39 6.87 -2.07 -3.62
C TRP A 39 6.31 -1.86 -5.01
N GLN A 40 6.44 -2.85 -5.90
CA GLN A 40 5.89 -2.77 -7.25
C GLN A 40 4.37 -2.61 -7.21
N THR A 41 3.70 -3.39 -6.35
CA THR A 41 2.26 -3.29 -6.14
C THR A 41 1.85 -1.94 -5.55
N LEU A 42 2.53 -1.46 -4.50
CA LEU A 42 2.32 -0.15 -3.90
C LEU A 42 2.43 0.99 -4.94
N SER A 43 3.47 0.95 -5.75
CA SER A 43 3.78 2.01 -6.71
C SER A 43 2.83 2.04 -7.91
N SER A 44 2.42 0.87 -8.40
CA SER A 44 1.57 0.77 -9.59
C SER A 44 0.08 0.94 -9.31
N LEU A 45 -0.38 0.62 -8.10
CA LEU A 45 -1.81 0.65 -7.76
C LEU A 45 -2.13 1.70 -6.70
N TYR A 46 -1.52 1.57 -5.52
CA TYR A 46 -1.98 2.31 -4.34
C TYR A 46 -1.54 3.77 -4.32
N LEU A 47 -0.30 4.07 -4.73
CA LEU A 47 0.19 5.44 -4.79
C LEU A 47 -0.60 6.32 -5.79
N PRO A 48 -0.83 5.92 -7.06
CA PRO A 48 -1.59 6.76 -7.98
C PRO A 48 -3.04 6.97 -7.54
N ILE A 49 -3.68 5.95 -6.94
CA ILE A 49 -5.05 6.10 -6.39
C ILE A 49 -5.06 7.06 -5.19
N ALA A 50 -4.02 7.04 -4.35
CA ALA A 50 -3.93 7.92 -3.19
C ALA A 50 -3.52 9.37 -3.51
N LEU A 51 -2.98 9.61 -4.72
CA LEU A 51 -2.49 10.92 -5.17
C LEU A 51 -3.51 11.70 -6.03
N ILE A 52 -4.62 11.06 -6.39
CA ILE A 52 -5.81 11.67 -7.02
C ILE A 52 -6.75 12.19 -5.94
#